data_AF-A0A0R3WWA3-F1
#
_entry.id   AF-A0A0R3WWA3-F1
#
_cell.length_a   1.000
_cell.length_b   1.000
_cell.length_c   1.000
_cell.angle_alpha   90.00
_cell.angle_beta   90.00
_cell.angle_gamma   90.00
#
_symmetry.space_group_name_H-M   'P 1'
#
loop_
_entity.id
_entity.type
_entity.pdbx_description
1 polymer ?
#
loop_
_entity_poly.entity_id
_entity_poly.type
_entity_poly.pdbx_seq_one_letter_code
_entity_poly.pdbx_strand_id
1 'polypeptide(L)'
;LLSSQNNSSVSQTTRLTTHWLSHLEVYVLKDAVSFPINAVPRELMPHFHVVQRKSELVYLPLFFIDPQLQPTYYWMELPGVPTERLNFTIEVIPLSIGRFRLRCMLAQAVEQLKVMGIKDKDLEDLQGIFTETNLYLLLTTVVVSAFHLFFDFLAFKNDVQFWRNAENTTGISIRTIVWRCFSTSIIFLYLYEEKSSLLVVIPSGISAIIEFWKLCRMTKVSFSLRGGVSIGQRSREEEETDKLDAYFMRRLMYFMIPLCVSGAIYSLLYMPHRR
;
A
#
# COMPACT_ATOMS: atom_id res chain seq x y z
N LEU A 1 -15.56 -52.98 5.61
CA LEU A 1 -14.45 -52.42 6.43
C LEU A 1 -13.95 -51.16 5.70
N LEU A 2 -14.77 -50.15 5.43
CA LEU A 2 -15.25 -49.06 6.31
C LEU A 2 -14.13 -48.27 7.02
N SER A 3 -14.09 -46.96 6.68
CA SER A 3 -13.38 -45.80 7.24
C SER A 3 -12.14 -45.36 6.43
N SER A 4 -12.31 -44.80 5.23
CA SER A 4 -12.71 -43.39 4.98
C SER A 4 -11.77 -42.39 5.64
N GLN A 5 -10.81 -41.91 4.84
CA GLN A 5 -10.06 -40.69 5.08
C GLN A 5 -11.03 -39.56 5.42
N ASN A 6 -11.00 -39.10 6.66
CA ASN A 6 -11.66 -37.87 7.06
C ASN A 6 -10.75 -36.72 6.62
N ASN A 7 -10.87 -36.32 5.36
CA ASN A 7 -10.58 -34.95 4.94
C ASN A 7 -11.65 -34.06 5.58
N SER A 8 -11.50 -33.79 6.88
CA SER A 8 -12.20 -32.69 7.51
C SER A 8 -11.61 -31.41 6.95
N SER A 9 -12.37 -30.76 6.06
CA SER A 9 -12.20 -29.33 5.78
C SER A 9 -12.05 -28.62 7.12
N VAL A 10 -10.84 -28.15 7.41
CA VAL A 10 -10.58 -27.26 8.55
C VAL A 10 -11.25 -25.95 8.20
N SER A 11 -12.57 -25.91 8.38
CA SER A 11 -13.25 -24.69 8.76
C SER A 11 -12.58 -24.30 10.07
N GLN A 12 -11.65 -23.35 10.03
CA GLN A 12 -11.21 -22.67 11.23
C GLN A 12 -12.44 -21.97 11.79
N THR A 13 -13.20 -22.69 12.61
CA THR A 13 -14.18 -22.09 13.50
C THR A 13 -13.34 -21.19 14.39
N THR A 14 -13.33 -19.90 14.11
CA THR A 14 -12.60 -18.90 14.88
C THR A 14 -13.11 -19.02 16.31
N ARG A 15 -12.34 -19.69 17.17
CA ARG A 15 -12.73 -19.90 18.56
C ARG A 15 -12.63 -18.53 19.20
N LEU A 16 -13.78 -17.96 19.57
CA LEU A 16 -13.83 -16.72 20.32
C LEU A 16 -13.08 -16.94 21.63
N THR A 17 -11.93 -16.29 21.77
CA THR A 17 -11.14 -16.26 23.00
C THR A 17 -11.32 -14.92 23.67
N THR A 18 -11.37 -14.92 24.99
CA THR A 18 -11.45 -13.70 25.79
C THR A 18 -10.05 -13.21 26.12
N HIS A 19 -9.78 -11.93 25.87
CA HIS A 19 -8.50 -11.31 26.20
C HIS A 19 -8.62 -10.41 27.44
N TRP A 20 -7.53 -10.32 28.19
CA TRP A 20 -7.36 -9.44 29.35
C TRP A 20 -6.25 -8.42 29.06
N LEU A 21 -6.54 -7.14 29.25
CA LEU A 21 -5.53 -6.09 29.15
C LEU A 21 -4.70 -6.08 30.45
N SER A 22 -3.47 -6.57 30.36
CA SER A 22 -2.58 -6.71 31.53
C SER A 22 -1.81 -5.43 31.88
N HIS A 23 -1.64 -4.53 30.91
CA HIS A 23 -0.91 -3.28 31.06
C HIS A 23 -1.65 -2.15 30.37
N LEU A 24 -1.82 -1.02 31.06
CA LEU A 24 -2.47 0.17 30.54
C LEU A 24 -1.50 1.34 30.54
N GLU A 25 -1.15 1.83 29.35
CA GLU A 25 -0.40 3.07 29.21
C GLU A 25 -1.34 4.27 29.28
N VAL A 26 -1.09 5.13 30.28
CA VAL A 26 -1.78 6.40 30.49
C VAL A 26 -0.85 7.51 30.05
N TYR A 27 -1.21 8.20 28.97
CA TYR A 27 -0.37 9.27 28.45
C TYR A 27 -0.75 10.60 29.09
N VAL A 28 0.23 11.32 29.62
CA VAL A 28 0.03 12.63 30.25
C VAL A 28 0.78 13.71 29.47
N LEU A 29 0.13 14.86 29.28
CA LEU A 29 0.81 16.02 28.71
C LEU A 29 1.84 16.55 29.71
N LYS A 30 3.13 16.45 29.36
CA LYS A 30 4.26 16.91 30.19
C LYS A 30 4.38 18.44 30.20
N ASP A 31 4.12 19.06 29.05
CA ASP A 31 4.42 20.48 28.83
C ASP A 31 3.32 21.38 29.40
N ALA A 32 3.71 22.40 30.16
CA ALA A 32 2.79 23.42 30.66
C ALA A 32 2.43 24.42 29.53
N VAL A 33 1.42 24.07 28.73
CA VAL A 33 0.99 24.85 27.56
C VAL A 33 -0.35 25.56 27.83
N SER A 34 -0.35 26.88 27.99
CA SER A 34 -1.59 27.65 28.08
C SER A 34 -2.30 27.73 26.73
N PHE A 35 -3.53 27.25 26.64
CA PHE A 35 -4.35 27.40 25.45
C PHE A 35 -5.35 28.54 25.61
N PRO A 36 -5.50 29.44 24.62
CA PRO A 36 -6.59 30.41 24.62
C PRO A 36 -7.91 29.66 24.35
N ILE A 37 -8.98 30.06 25.03
CA ILE A 37 -10.30 29.41 24.96
C ILE A 37 -10.80 29.21 23.52
N ASN A 38 -10.53 30.18 22.64
CA ASN A 38 -11.02 30.15 21.26
C ASN A 38 -10.11 29.43 20.26
N ALA A 39 -8.89 29.04 20.67
CA ALA A 39 -7.92 28.40 19.75
C ALA A 39 -7.43 27.05 20.29
N VAL A 40 -8.27 26.36 21.05
CA VAL A 40 -7.95 24.99 21.45
C VAL A 40 -8.14 24.06 20.25
N PRO A 41 -7.13 23.24 19.90
CA PRO A 41 -7.26 22.26 18.83
C PRO A 41 -8.39 21.27 19.10
N ARG A 42 -9.18 20.94 18.06
CA ARG A 42 -10.38 20.09 18.17
C ARG A 42 -10.08 18.70 18.71
N GLU A 43 -8.91 18.15 18.36
CA GLU A 43 -8.44 16.85 18.82
C GLU A 43 -8.23 16.78 20.33
N LEU A 44 -7.92 17.91 20.97
CA LEU A 44 -7.68 17.96 22.41
C LEU A 44 -8.96 18.24 23.20
N MET A 45 -9.98 18.85 22.59
CA MET A 45 -11.18 19.31 23.28
C MET A 45 -11.84 18.26 24.19
N PRO A 46 -11.98 16.98 23.81
CA PRO A 46 -12.59 15.96 24.68
C PRO A 46 -11.82 15.72 25.97
N HIS A 47 -10.53 16.06 26.02
CA HIS A 47 -9.64 15.81 27.14
C HIS A 47 -9.52 17.03 28.07
N PHE A 48 -10.11 18.18 27.70
CA PHE A 48 -10.06 19.39 28.52
C PHE A 48 -11.12 19.36 29.60
N HIS A 49 -10.68 19.29 30.86
CA HIS A 49 -11.52 19.54 32.02
C HIS A 49 -11.15 20.91 32.61
N VAL A 50 -12.01 21.90 32.39
CA VAL A 50 -11.79 23.27 32.86
C VAL A 50 -12.42 23.44 34.25
N VAL A 51 -11.64 24.00 35.17
CA VAL A 51 -12.05 24.31 36.55
C VAL A 51 -11.86 25.81 36.78
N GLN A 52 -12.86 26.44 37.38
CA GLN A 52 -12.74 27.84 37.77
C GLN A 52 -12.00 27.94 39.10
N ARG A 53 -10.83 28.59 39.12
CA ARG A 53 -10.08 28.86 40.34
C ARG A 53 -10.01 30.38 40.54
N LYS A 54 -10.74 30.88 41.54
CA LYS A 54 -10.92 32.32 41.81
C LYS A 54 -11.54 33.05 40.60
N SER A 55 -10.72 33.74 39.80
CA SER A 55 -11.11 34.54 38.63
C SER A 55 -10.44 34.09 37.33
N GLU A 56 -9.65 33.01 37.38
CA GLU A 56 -8.98 32.42 36.21
C GLU A 56 -9.58 31.06 35.88
N LEU A 57 -9.77 30.81 34.58
CA LEU A 57 -10.14 29.51 34.06
C LEU A 57 -8.87 28.69 33.88
N VAL A 58 -8.72 27.63 34.67
CA VAL A 58 -7.54 26.75 34.64
C VAL A 58 -8.01 25.35 34.25
N TYR A 59 -7.28 24.67 33.37
CA TYR A 59 -7.59 23.31 32.98
C TYR A 59 -6.74 22.30 33.78
N LEU A 60 -7.30 21.12 34.04
CA LEU A 60 -6.56 20.01 34.64
C LEU A 60 -5.52 19.44 33.66
N PRO A 61 -4.45 18.79 34.14
CA PRO A 61 -3.50 18.11 33.26
C PRO A 61 -4.23 17.19 32.27
N LEU A 62 -3.85 17.27 31.00
CA LEU A 62 -4.48 16.47 29.96
C LEU A 62 -3.96 15.05 30.03
N PHE A 63 -4.90 14.10 30.08
CA PHE A 63 -4.62 12.67 30.00
C PHE A 63 -5.27 12.11 28.75
N PHE A 64 -4.56 11.20 28.08
CA PHE A 64 -5.10 10.40 27.00
C PHE A 64 -5.06 8.93 27.44
N ILE A 65 -6.24 8.32 27.50
CA ILE A 65 -6.42 6.92 27.92
C ILE A 65 -7.36 6.28 26.91
N ASP A 66 -6.83 5.31 26.18
CA ASP A 66 -7.62 4.50 25.27
C ASP A 66 -7.15 3.04 25.40
N PRO A 67 -7.98 2.16 25.97
CA PRO A 67 -7.67 0.73 26.07
C PRO A 67 -7.52 0.06 24.71
N GLN A 68 -8.23 0.52 23.68
CA GLN A 68 -8.23 -0.11 22.35
C GLN A 68 -6.95 0.21 21.57
N LEU A 69 -6.36 1.39 21.78
CA LEU A 69 -5.11 1.81 21.13
C LEU A 69 -3.84 1.32 21.83
N GLN A 70 -3.98 0.41 22.80
CA GLN A 70 -2.84 -0.23 23.46
C GLN A 70 -2.21 -1.27 22.52
N PRO A 71 -0.88 -1.46 22.56
CA PRO A 71 -0.22 -2.51 21.81
C PRO A 71 -0.85 -3.89 22.02
N THR A 72 -0.85 -4.71 20.97
CA THR A 72 -1.48 -6.04 20.98
C THR A 72 -0.84 -6.97 22.02
N TYR A 73 0.46 -6.81 22.27
CA TYR A 73 1.21 -7.64 23.22
C TYR A 73 0.82 -7.43 24.70
N TYR A 74 0.08 -6.36 25.03
CA TYR A 74 -0.47 -6.18 26.39
C TYR A 74 -1.78 -6.95 26.62
N TRP A 75 -2.40 -7.44 25.54
CA TRP A 75 -3.59 -8.27 25.59
C TRP A 75 -3.21 -9.74 25.78
N MET A 76 -3.56 -10.29 26.94
CA MET A 76 -3.29 -11.67 27.30
C MET A 76 -4.53 -12.53 27.07
N GLU A 77 -4.38 -13.66 26.38
CA GLU A 77 -5.46 -14.63 26.24
C GLU A 77 -5.77 -15.30 27.58
N LEU A 78 -7.02 -15.22 28.02
CA LEU A 78 -7.47 -15.93 29.21
C LEU A 78 -7.78 -17.39 28.85
N PRO A 79 -7.32 -18.37 29.65
CA PRO A 79 -7.74 -19.74 29.47
C PRO A 79 -9.23 -19.87 29.77
N GLY A 80 -9.92 -20.82 29.14
CA GLY A 80 -11.35 -21.10 29.38
C GLY A 80 -11.70 -21.62 30.78
N VAL A 81 -10.73 -21.60 31.70
CA VAL A 81 -10.90 -21.90 33.12
C VAL A 81 -10.85 -20.60 33.93
N PRO A 82 -11.69 -20.45 34.97
CA PRO A 82 -11.73 -19.23 35.76
C PRO A 82 -10.39 -18.99 36.44
N THR A 83 -9.79 -17.83 36.16
CA THR A 83 -8.51 -17.41 36.72
C THR A 83 -8.77 -16.55 37.97
N GLU A 84 -8.22 -16.94 39.12
CA GLU A 84 -8.52 -16.27 40.41
C GLU A 84 -7.80 -14.93 40.60
N ARG A 85 -6.64 -14.73 39.94
CA ARG A 85 -5.83 -13.50 40.07
C ARG A 85 -5.32 -13.06 38.71
N LEU A 86 -5.57 -11.79 38.38
CA LEU A 86 -5.09 -11.16 37.16
C LEU A 86 -4.20 -9.98 37.53
N ASN A 87 -3.02 -9.93 36.91
CA ASN A 87 -2.11 -8.81 37.08
C ASN A 87 -2.58 -7.65 36.20
N PHE A 88 -2.53 -6.45 36.76
CA PHE A 88 -2.85 -5.22 36.05
C PHE A 88 -1.83 -4.15 36.43
N THR A 89 -1.12 -3.65 35.43
CA THR A 89 -0.10 -2.61 35.60
C THR A 89 -0.56 -1.34 34.91
N ILE A 90 -0.39 -0.19 35.59
CA ILE A 90 -0.65 1.12 35.01
C ILE A 90 0.68 1.83 34.86
N GLU A 91 1.00 2.24 33.65
CA GLU A 91 2.21 3.02 33.36
C GLU A 91 1.82 4.43 32.91
N VAL A 92 2.38 5.45 33.57
CA VAL A 92 2.11 6.84 33.22
C VAL A 92 3.26 7.38 32.37
N ILE A 93 2.98 7.67 31.10
CA ILE A 93 3.97 8.06 30.12
C ILE A 93 3.84 9.57 29.81
N PRO A 94 4.84 10.40 30.16
CA PRO A 94 4.81 11.82 29.85
C PRO A 94 5.13 12.07 28.37
N LEU A 95 4.23 12.75 27.66
CA LEU A 95 4.38 13.12 26.26
C LEU A 95 4.54 14.63 26.07
N SER A 96 5.35 15.00 25.07
CA SER A 96 5.38 16.37 24.52
C SER A 96 4.06 16.69 23.82
N ILE A 97 3.71 17.98 23.71
CA ILE A 97 2.47 18.43 23.05
C ILE A 97 2.25 17.85 21.65
N GLY A 98 3.29 17.79 20.80
CA GLY A 98 3.16 17.28 19.43
C GLY A 98 2.78 15.81 19.37
N ARG A 99 3.45 14.97 20.18
CA ARG A 99 3.14 13.53 20.28
C ARG A 99 1.77 13.29 20.91
N PHE A 100 1.39 14.08 21.91
CA PHE A 100 0.07 13.99 22.52
C PHE A 100 -1.04 14.31 21.51
N ARG A 101 -0.90 15.41 20.75
CA ARG A 101 -1.83 15.77 19.67
C ARG A 101 -1.92 14.69 18.59
N LEU A 102 -0.79 14.14 18.16
CA LEU A 102 -0.76 13.07 17.16
C LEU A 102 -1.55 11.84 17.63
N ARG A 103 -1.42 11.44 18.90
CA ARG A 103 -2.22 10.33 19.46
C ARG A 103 -3.71 10.65 19.47
N CYS A 104 -4.11 11.85 19.90
CA CYS A 104 -5.52 12.26 19.85
C CYS A 104 -6.09 12.26 18.42
N MET A 105 -5.31 12.74 17.44
CA MET A 105 -5.70 12.70 16.03
C MET A 105 -5.86 11.27 15.51
N LEU A 106 -4.95 10.36 15.88
CA LEU A 106 -5.05 8.96 15.50
C LEU A 106 -6.30 8.30 16.08
N ALA A 107 -6.60 8.56 17.35
CA ALA A 107 -7.80 8.04 18.00
C ALA A 107 -9.08 8.48 17.29
N GLN A 108 -9.17 9.77 16.95
CA GLN A 108 -10.30 10.30 16.19
C GLN A 108 -10.38 9.71 14.78
N ALA A 109 -9.24 9.51 14.11
CA ALA A 109 -9.21 8.88 12.79
C ALA A 109 -9.72 7.43 12.85
N VAL A 110 -9.28 6.64 13.84
CA VAL A 110 -9.76 5.27 14.05
C VAL A 110 -11.27 5.25 14.32
N GLU A 111 -11.77 6.15 15.16
CA GLU A 111 -13.20 6.27 15.44
C GLU A 111 -14.02 6.61 14.18
N GLN A 112 -13.53 7.53 13.34
CA GLN A 112 -14.17 7.85 12.06
C GLN A 112 -14.18 6.67 11.09
N LEU A 113 -13.09 5.89 11.03
CA LEU A 113 -13.02 4.68 10.21
C LEU A 113 -13.98 3.59 10.71
N LYS A 114 -14.21 3.49 12.03
CA LYS A 114 -15.27 2.63 12.60
C LYS A 114 -16.65 3.05 12.12
N VAL A 115 -16.96 4.34 12.17
CA VAL A 115 -18.24 4.88 11.69
C VAL A 115 -18.44 4.62 10.19
N MET A 116 -17.36 4.60 9.42
CA MET A 116 -17.37 4.27 7.98
C MET A 116 -17.63 2.77 7.70
N GLY A 117 -17.65 1.92 8.73
CA GLY A 117 -17.91 0.48 8.59
C GLY A 117 -16.68 -0.35 8.22
N ILE A 118 -15.47 0.16 8.47
CA ILE A 118 -14.25 -0.64 8.36
C ILE A 118 -14.27 -1.73 9.44
N LYS A 119 -13.84 -2.95 9.08
CA LYS A 119 -13.82 -4.10 9.99
C LYS A 119 -12.86 -3.84 11.16
N ASP A 120 -13.24 -4.27 12.36
CA ASP A 120 -12.42 -4.12 13.56
C ASP A 120 -11.01 -4.72 13.40
N LYS A 121 -10.90 -5.86 12.71
CA LYS A 121 -9.59 -6.46 12.38
C LYS A 121 -8.68 -5.52 11.57
N ASP A 122 -9.22 -4.86 10.53
CA ASP A 122 -8.41 -3.97 9.69
C ASP A 122 -7.99 -2.72 10.47
N LEU A 123 -8.81 -2.30 11.44
CA LEU A 123 -8.50 -1.21 12.36
C LEU A 123 -7.44 -1.61 13.39
N GLU A 124 -7.49 -2.83 13.91
CA GLU A 124 -6.46 -3.38 14.80
C GLU A 124 -5.10 -3.44 14.08
N ASP A 125 -5.09 -3.92 12.83
CA ASP A 125 -3.87 -3.96 12.01
C ASP A 125 -3.30 -2.53 11.79
N LEU A 126 -4.15 -1.54 11.52
CA LEU A 126 -3.73 -0.13 11.42
C LEU A 126 -3.22 0.42 12.76
N GLN A 127 -3.91 0.15 13.86
CA GLN A 127 -3.51 0.58 15.20
C GLN A 127 -2.16 -0.02 15.59
N GLY A 128 -1.94 -1.31 15.31
CA GLY A 128 -0.67 -1.98 15.51
C GLY A 128 0.47 -1.28 14.77
N ILE A 129 0.27 -0.91 13.50
CA ILE A 129 1.28 -0.17 12.73
C ILE A 129 1.66 1.16 13.41
N PHE A 130 0.69 1.94 13.90
CA PHE A 130 0.98 3.24 14.52
C PHE A 130 1.52 3.16 15.95
N THR A 131 1.03 2.21 16.74
CA THR A 131 1.37 2.08 18.15
C THR A 131 2.66 1.26 18.35
N GLU A 132 2.91 0.26 17.52
CA GLU A 132 4.03 -0.68 17.68
C GLU A 132 5.26 -0.30 16.83
N THR A 133 5.09 0.49 15.75
CA THR A 133 6.23 0.90 14.89
C THR A 133 6.94 2.13 15.42
N ASN A 134 8.26 2.20 15.21
CA ASN A 134 9.01 3.43 15.44
C ASN A 134 8.51 4.55 14.52
N LEU A 135 8.06 5.67 15.12
CA LEU A 135 7.53 6.83 14.41
C LEU A 135 8.45 7.32 13.27
N TYR A 136 9.77 7.24 13.43
CA TYR A 136 10.74 7.63 12.39
C TYR A 136 10.68 6.72 11.16
N LEU A 137 10.56 5.40 11.38
CA LEU A 137 10.43 4.43 10.30
C LEU A 137 9.09 4.59 9.58
N LEU A 138 8.01 4.74 10.36
CA LEU A 138 6.67 4.94 9.82
C LEU A 138 6.60 6.20 8.93
N LEU A 139 7.11 7.33 9.42
CA LEU A 139 7.13 8.57 8.67
C LEU A 139 7.95 8.43 7.38
N THR A 140 9.11 7.77 7.45
CA THR A 140 9.95 7.53 6.28
C THR A 140 9.21 6.70 5.24
N THR A 141 8.54 5.62 5.63
CA THR A 141 7.76 4.78 4.72
C THR A 141 6.64 5.55 4.05
N VAL A 142 5.90 6.39 4.80
CA VAL A 142 4.84 7.24 4.24
C VAL A 142 5.39 8.23 3.23
N VAL A 143 6.51 8.91 3.54
CA VAL A 143 7.12 9.88 2.64
C VAL A 143 7.64 9.22 1.37
N VAL A 144 8.37 8.11 1.48
CA VAL A 144 8.89 7.36 0.31
C VAL A 144 7.75 6.85 -0.55
N SER A 145 6.69 6.31 0.07
CA SER A 145 5.49 5.84 -0.62
C SER A 145 4.77 6.96 -1.39
N ALA A 146 4.65 8.14 -0.77
CA ALA A 146 4.04 9.30 -1.40
C ALA A 146 4.86 9.80 -2.60
N PHE A 147 6.19 9.86 -2.48
CA PHE A 147 7.06 10.22 -3.60
C PHE A 147 6.99 9.19 -4.74
N HIS A 148 6.95 7.90 -4.42
CA HIS A 148 6.84 6.84 -5.42
C HIS A 148 5.56 7.03 -6.26
N LEU A 149 4.41 7.17 -5.59
CA LEU A 149 3.13 7.39 -6.25
C LEU A 149 3.10 8.70 -7.05
N PHE A 150 3.75 9.74 -6.53
CA PHE A 150 3.84 11.03 -7.21
C PHE A 150 4.65 10.95 -8.51
N PHE A 151 5.79 10.27 -8.51
CA PHE A 151 6.61 10.09 -9.71
C PHE A 151 5.94 9.19 -10.74
N ASP A 152 5.30 8.09 -10.31
CA ASP A 152 4.51 7.23 -11.20
C ASP A 152 3.41 8.02 -11.89
N PHE A 153 2.66 8.84 -11.11
CA PHE A 153 1.62 9.68 -11.66
C PHE A 153 2.15 10.69 -12.70
N LEU A 154 3.28 11.34 -12.42
CA LEU A 154 3.91 12.27 -13.37
C LEU A 154 4.37 11.56 -14.64
N ALA A 155 4.96 10.36 -14.51
CA ALA A 155 5.39 9.55 -15.63
C ALA A 155 4.20 9.17 -16.52
N PHE A 156 3.10 8.69 -15.94
CA PHE A 156 1.88 8.36 -16.69
C PHE A 156 1.26 9.58 -17.35
N LYS A 157 1.17 10.70 -16.63
CA LYS A 157 0.60 11.94 -17.16
C LYS A 157 1.39 12.43 -18.36
N ASN A 158 2.71 12.46 -18.26
CA ASN A 158 3.58 12.93 -19.34
C ASN A 158 3.52 11.99 -20.56
N ASP A 159 3.55 10.69 -20.32
CA ASP A 159 3.49 9.67 -21.37
C ASP A 159 2.14 9.69 -22.11
N VAL A 160 1.02 9.69 -21.40
CA VAL A 160 -0.32 9.80 -22.00
C VAL A 160 -0.48 11.12 -22.76
N GLN A 161 0.03 12.23 -22.22
CA GLN A 161 -0.02 13.53 -22.89
C GLN A 161 0.80 13.55 -24.19
N PHE A 162 2.01 13.00 -24.18
CA PHE A 162 2.85 12.88 -25.37
C PHE A 162 2.13 12.08 -26.46
N TRP A 163 1.66 10.87 -26.10
CA TRP A 163 0.99 10.01 -27.05
C TRP A 163 -0.30 10.65 -27.54
N ARG A 164 -1.14 11.22 -26.68
CA ARG A 164 -2.39 11.90 -27.09
C ARG A 164 -2.15 12.95 -28.18
N ASN A 165 -1.12 13.78 -28.02
CA ASN A 165 -0.84 14.90 -28.92
C ASN A 165 0.02 14.54 -30.15
N ALA A 166 0.60 13.34 -30.20
CA ALA A 166 1.41 12.91 -31.35
C ALA A 166 0.53 12.52 -32.54
N GLU A 167 0.51 13.37 -33.57
CA GLU A 167 -0.17 13.10 -34.86
C GLU A 167 0.69 12.30 -35.84
N ASN A 168 2.01 12.55 -35.86
CA ASN A 168 2.99 11.79 -36.63
C ASN A 168 3.86 10.97 -35.68
N THR A 169 3.76 9.64 -35.75
CA THR A 169 4.57 8.69 -34.96
C THR A 169 5.87 8.28 -35.68
N THR A 170 6.38 9.13 -36.56
CA THR A 170 7.63 8.90 -37.27
C THR A 170 8.81 8.87 -36.28
N GLY A 171 9.72 7.90 -36.44
CA GLY A 171 10.80 7.67 -35.48
C GLY A 171 10.45 6.78 -34.28
N ILE A 172 9.20 6.35 -34.11
CA ILE A 172 8.81 5.41 -33.05
C ILE A 172 8.63 4.00 -33.61
N SER A 173 9.39 3.04 -33.08
CA SER A 173 9.33 1.63 -33.49
C SER A 173 8.12 0.89 -32.89
N ILE A 174 7.36 0.19 -33.74
CA ILE A 174 6.30 -0.72 -33.29
C ILE A 174 6.86 -1.92 -32.55
N ARG A 175 7.99 -2.46 -32.99
CA ARG A 175 8.61 -3.63 -32.34
C ARG A 175 8.96 -3.32 -30.89
N THR A 176 9.45 -2.10 -30.65
CA THR A 176 9.76 -1.62 -29.30
C THR A 176 8.51 -1.51 -28.44
N ILE A 177 7.40 -0.98 -28.97
CA ILE A 177 6.13 -0.89 -28.25
C ILE A 177 5.55 -2.28 -27.93
N VAL A 178 5.58 -3.20 -28.90
CA VAL A 178 5.15 -4.59 -28.69
C VAL A 178 5.96 -5.23 -27.57
N TRP A 179 7.29 -5.08 -27.59
CA TRP A 179 8.15 -5.66 -26.58
C TRP A 179 7.95 -5.04 -25.20
N ARG A 180 7.76 -3.71 -25.14
CA ARG A 180 7.41 -3.01 -23.90
C ARG A 180 6.06 -3.47 -23.35
N CYS A 181 5.04 -3.59 -24.19
CA CYS A 181 3.73 -4.10 -23.78
C CYS A 181 3.83 -5.53 -23.24
N PHE A 182 4.55 -6.40 -23.93
CA PHE A 182 4.75 -7.79 -23.48
C PHE A 182 5.50 -7.87 -22.14
N SER A 183 6.63 -7.16 -22.01
CA SER A 183 7.42 -7.14 -20.77
C SER A 183 6.64 -6.56 -19.60
N THR A 184 5.91 -5.46 -19.81
CA THR A 184 5.13 -4.80 -18.75
C THR A 184 3.98 -5.70 -18.29
N SER A 185 3.32 -6.40 -19.22
CA SER A 185 2.31 -7.40 -18.87
C SER A 185 2.89 -8.54 -18.04
N ILE A 186 4.05 -9.11 -18.41
CA ILE A 186 4.70 -10.17 -17.62
C ILE A 186 5.05 -9.68 -16.21
N ILE A 187 5.62 -8.47 -16.09
CA ILE A 187 5.97 -7.88 -14.80
C ILE A 187 4.71 -7.71 -13.94
N PHE A 188 3.63 -7.19 -14.52
CA PHE A 188 2.36 -7.04 -13.81
C PHE A 188 1.81 -8.39 -13.32
N LEU A 189 1.80 -9.41 -14.19
CA LEU A 189 1.34 -10.76 -13.80
C LEU A 189 2.21 -11.34 -12.68
N TYR A 190 3.53 -11.19 -12.77
CA TYR A 190 4.46 -11.64 -11.73
C TYR A 190 4.20 -10.94 -10.39
N LEU A 191 4.04 -9.61 -10.39
CA LEU A 191 3.75 -8.83 -9.19
C LEU A 191 2.39 -9.20 -8.56
N TYR A 192 1.42 -9.53 -9.41
CA TYR A 192 0.11 -9.99 -8.98
C TYR A 192 0.17 -11.39 -8.34
N GLU A 193 0.92 -12.31 -8.94
CA GLU A 193 1.10 -13.68 -8.42
C GLU A 193 1.85 -13.69 -7.08
N GLU A 194 2.91 -12.89 -6.95
CA GLU A 194 3.70 -12.78 -5.72
C GLU A 194 2.96 -12.04 -4.58
N LYS A 195 1.73 -11.54 -4.83
CA LYS A 195 0.95 -10.71 -3.89
C LYS A 195 1.77 -9.54 -3.33
N SER A 196 2.50 -8.87 -4.22
CA SER A 196 3.32 -7.71 -3.87
C SER A 196 2.46 -6.55 -3.35
N SER A 197 3.10 -5.55 -2.73
CA SER A 197 2.41 -4.39 -2.17
C SER A 197 1.53 -3.70 -3.21
N LEU A 198 0.28 -3.42 -2.83
CA LEU A 198 -0.69 -2.73 -3.70
C LEU A 198 -0.16 -1.43 -4.29
N LEU A 199 0.72 -0.74 -3.54
CA LEU A 199 1.40 0.48 -3.96
C LEU A 199 2.18 0.31 -5.27
N VAL A 200 2.73 -0.87 -5.55
CA VAL A 200 3.50 -1.15 -6.77
C VAL A 200 2.64 -1.87 -7.82
N VAL A 201 1.74 -2.74 -7.39
CA VAL A 201 0.85 -3.51 -8.29
C VAL A 201 -0.10 -2.60 -9.05
N ILE A 202 -0.70 -1.60 -8.38
CA ILE A 202 -1.67 -0.69 -9.01
C ILE A 202 -1.01 0.16 -10.11
N PRO A 203 0.10 0.89 -9.86
CA PRO A 203 0.82 1.61 -10.92
C PRO A 203 1.30 0.69 -12.04
N SER A 204 1.77 -0.53 -11.74
CA SER A 204 2.16 -1.50 -12.76
C SER A 204 0.98 -1.93 -13.64
N GLY A 205 -0.22 -2.09 -13.06
CA GLY A 205 -1.44 -2.41 -13.81
C GLY A 205 -1.88 -1.26 -14.72
N ILE A 206 -1.85 -0.02 -14.20
CA ILE A 206 -2.12 1.18 -15.01
C ILE A 206 -1.11 1.28 -16.16
N SER A 207 0.17 1.01 -15.91
CA SER A 207 1.23 0.98 -16.94
C SER A 207 0.91 -0.02 -18.03
N ALA A 208 0.50 -1.25 -17.68
CA ALA A 208 0.14 -2.29 -18.64
C ALA A 208 -1.04 -1.87 -19.53
N ILE A 209 -2.06 -1.23 -18.95
CA ILE A 209 -3.22 -0.70 -19.69
C ILE A 209 -2.78 0.42 -20.66
N ILE A 210 -1.93 1.34 -20.21
CA ILE A 210 -1.40 2.43 -21.04
C ILE A 210 -0.58 1.87 -22.21
N GLU A 211 0.31 0.89 -21.98
CA GLU A 211 1.09 0.26 -23.04
C GLU A 211 0.21 -0.50 -24.04
N PHE A 212 -0.86 -1.16 -23.57
CA PHE A 212 -1.84 -1.80 -24.45
C PHE A 212 -2.58 -0.77 -25.32
N TRP A 213 -3.00 0.36 -24.73
CA TRP A 213 -3.62 1.46 -25.47
C TRP A 213 -2.69 2.03 -26.55
N LYS A 214 -1.40 2.23 -26.25
CA LYS A 214 -0.40 2.65 -27.25
C LYS A 214 -0.27 1.65 -28.38
N LEU A 215 -0.24 0.35 -28.07
CA LEU A 215 -0.16 -0.70 -29.07
C LEU A 215 -1.36 -0.68 -30.03
N CYS A 216 -2.57 -0.53 -29.50
CA CYS A 216 -3.79 -0.39 -30.31
C CYS A 216 -3.73 0.86 -31.20
N ARG A 217 -3.26 1.99 -30.68
CA ARG A 217 -3.12 3.24 -31.45
C ARG A 217 -2.08 3.11 -32.56
N MET A 218 -0.91 2.55 -32.27
CA MET A 218 0.19 2.45 -33.22
C MET A 218 -0.10 1.46 -34.36
N THR A 219 -0.86 0.40 -34.08
CA THR A 219 -1.31 -0.56 -35.09
C THR A 219 -2.44 -0.01 -35.97
N LYS A 220 -2.93 1.22 -35.70
CA LYS A 220 -4.06 1.87 -36.41
C LYS A 220 -5.25 0.91 -36.56
N VAL A 221 -5.47 0.05 -35.55
CA VAL A 221 -6.51 -0.97 -35.57
C VAL A 221 -7.85 -0.28 -35.37
N SER A 222 -8.62 -0.16 -36.45
CA SER A 222 -10.01 0.25 -36.38
C SER A 222 -10.87 -0.99 -36.21
N PHE A 223 -11.44 -1.19 -35.01
CA PHE A 223 -12.47 -2.20 -34.80
C PHE A 223 -13.77 -1.73 -35.45
N SER A 224 -14.06 -2.25 -36.63
CA SER A 224 -15.39 -2.10 -37.25
C SER A 224 -16.40 -2.95 -36.49
N LEU A 225 -17.52 -2.34 -36.09
CA LEU A 225 -18.66 -2.98 -35.41
C LEU A 225 -19.30 -4.13 -36.23
N ARG A 226 -18.82 -4.39 -37.45
CA ARG A 226 -19.20 -5.50 -38.35
C ARG A 226 -18.07 -6.53 -38.58
N GLY A 227 -17.20 -6.76 -37.59
CA GLY A 227 -16.33 -7.93 -37.56
C GLY A 227 -15.12 -7.90 -38.49
N GLY A 228 -14.61 -6.71 -38.84
CA GLY A 228 -13.38 -6.54 -39.61
C GLY A 228 -12.33 -5.76 -38.83
N VAL A 229 -11.17 -6.37 -38.58
CA VAL A 229 -9.96 -5.66 -38.13
C VAL A 229 -9.34 -5.02 -39.37
N SER A 230 -9.47 -3.70 -39.52
CA SER A 230 -8.77 -2.96 -40.59
C SER A 230 -7.51 -2.34 -40.00
N ILE A 231 -6.35 -2.74 -40.53
CA ILE A 231 -5.05 -2.14 -40.22
C ILE A 231 -4.84 -1.02 -41.24
N GLY A 232 -4.77 0.23 -40.78
CA GLY A 232 -4.52 1.37 -41.65
C GLY A 232 -3.14 1.30 -42.34
N GLN A 233 -3.05 1.83 -43.56
CA GLN A 233 -1.77 1.93 -44.29
C GLN A 233 -0.80 2.89 -43.58
N ARG A 234 0.47 2.50 -43.53
CA ARG A 234 1.57 3.30 -42.94
C ARG A 234 2.13 4.30 -43.94
N SER A 235 2.65 5.42 -43.42
CA SER A 235 3.33 6.42 -44.26
C SER A 235 4.71 5.88 -44.69
N ARG A 236 5.27 6.45 -45.76
CA ARG A 236 6.57 6.03 -46.29
C ARG A 236 7.70 6.26 -45.27
N GLU A 237 7.62 7.33 -44.49
CA GLU A 237 8.60 7.65 -43.43
C GLU A 237 8.51 6.68 -42.24
N GLU A 238 7.30 6.19 -41.91
CA GLU A 238 7.10 5.14 -40.90
C GLU A 238 7.74 3.81 -41.35
N GLU A 239 7.62 3.47 -42.63
CA GLU A 239 8.19 2.23 -43.18
C GLU A 239 9.73 2.25 -43.23
N GLU A 240 10.33 3.40 -43.54
CA GLU A 240 11.79 3.58 -43.47
C GLU A 240 12.31 3.44 -42.04
N THR A 241 11.56 3.98 -41.07
CA THR A 241 11.86 3.80 -39.63
C THR A 241 11.77 2.32 -39.23
N ASP A 242 10.73 1.60 -39.66
CA ASP A 242 10.54 0.17 -39.36
C ASP A 242 11.66 -0.72 -39.93
N LYS A 243 12.17 -0.39 -41.13
CA LYS A 243 13.30 -1.11 -41.75
C LYS A 243 14.58 -0.92 -40.96
N LEU A 244 14.86 0.31 -40.56
CA LEU A 244 16.05 0.63 -39.77
C LEU A 244 16.00 -0.06 -38.40
N ASP A 245 14.84 0.00 -37.73
CA ASP A 245 14.63 -0.66 -36.45
C ASP A 245 14.76 -2.20 -36.55
N ALA A 246 14.25 -2.82 -37.62
CA ALA A 246 14.41 -4.25 -37.85
C ALA A 246 15.88 -4.68 -37.97
N TYR A 247 16.71 -3.84 -38.60
CA TYR A 247 18.15 -4.08 -38.70
C TYR A 247 18.83 -4.06 -37.32
N PHE A 248 18.56 -3.03 -36.51
CA PHE A 248 19.13 -2.92 -35.17
C PHE A 248 18.65 -4.03 -34.24
N MET A 249 17.36 -4.38 -34.27
CA MET A 249 16.79 -5.46 -33.46
C MET A 249 17.39 -6.83 -33.79
N ARG A 250 17.66 -7.11 -35.07
CA ARG A 250 18.36 -8.34 -35.46
C ARG A 250 19.77 -8.38 -34.87
N ARG A 251 20.50 -7.26 -34.91
CA ARG A 251 21.84 -7.18 -34.32
C ARG A 251 21.79 -7.36 -32.80
N LEU A 252 20.83 -6.73 -32.13
CA LEU A 252 20.62 -6.85 -30.69
C LEU A 252 20.30 -8.30 -30.27
N MET A 253 19.47 -9.01 -31.04
CA MET A 253 19.17 -10.43 -30.77
C MET A 253 20.41 -11.32 -30.78
N TYR A 254 21.39 -11.06 -31.66
CA TYR A 254 22.64 -11.82 -31.66
C TYR A 254 23.39 -11.73 -30.33
N PHE A 255 23.25 -10.63 -29.57
CA PHE A 255 23.80 -10.49 -28.23
C PHE A 255 22.87 -11.01 -27.14
N MET A 256 21.56 -10.77 -27.24
CA MET A 256 20.59 -11.15 -26.21
C MET A 256 20.38 -12.66 -26.10
N ILE A 257 20.32 -13.38 -27.23
CA ILE A 257 20.09 -14.84 -27.24
C ILE A 257 21.17 -15.60 -26.45
N PRO A 258 22.49 -15.42 -26.71
CA PRO A 258 23.50 -16.14 -25.95
C PRO A 258 23.49 -15.75 -24.47
N LEU A 259 23.18 -14.50 -24.13
CA LEU A 259 23.04 -14.07 -22.74
C LEU A 259 21.88 -14.80 -22.03
N CYS A 260 20.69 -14.84 -22.63
CA CYS A 260 19.55 -15.58 -22.09
C CYS A 260 19.82 -17.08 -21.97
N VAL A 261 20.46 -17.70 -22.98
CA VAL A 261 20.82 -19.12 -22.93
C VAL A 261 21.82 -19.39 -21.81
N SER A 262 22.83 -18.54 -21.65
CA SER A 262 23.81 -18.66 -20.56
C SER A 262 23.14 -18.52 -19.18
N GLY A 263 22.20 -17.58 -19.03
CA GLY A 263 21.41 -17.40 -17.82
C GLY A 263 20.50 -18.59 -17.52
N ALA A 264 19.86 -19.18 -18.54
CA ALA A 264 19.03 -20.38 -18.37
C ALA A 264 19.86 -21.59 -17.96
N ILE A 265 21.04 -21.80 -18.57
CA ILE A 265 21.97 -22.87 -18.17
C ILE A 265 22.44 -22.66 -16.73
N TYR A 266 22.82 -21.43 -16.36
CA TYR A 266 23.21 -21.09 -15.00
C TYR A 266 22.07 -21.35 -14.00
N SER A 267 20.85 -20.91 -14.33
CA SER A 267 19.66 -21.14 -13.49
C SER A 267 19.38 -22.63 -13.30
N LEU A 268 19.55 -23.46 -14.35
CA LEU A 268 19.36 -24.90 -14.27
C LEU A 268 20.37 -25.59 -13.34
N LEU A 269 21.62 -25.12 -13.36
CA LEU A 269 22.70 -25.72 -12.57
C LEU A 269 22.68 -25.29 -11.10
N TYR A 270 22.29 -24.06 -10.81
CA TYR A 270 22.49 -23.45 -9.48
C TYR A 270 21.21 -23.13 -8.70
N MET A 271 20.02 -23.13 -9.32
CA MET A 271 18.76 -22.92 -8.58
C MET A 271 18.05 -24.24 -8.26
N PRO A 272 17.96 -24.63 -6.97
CA PRO A 272 17.18 -25.80 -6.58
C PRO A 272 15.71 -25.55 -6.90
N HIS A 273 15.12 -26.41 -7.73
CA HIS A 273 13.72 -26.31 -8.10
C HIS A 273 12.85 -26.52 -6.85
N ARG A 274 12.10 -25.47 -6.49
CA ARG A 274 11.15 -25.48 -5.37
C ARG A 274 10.06 -26.52 -5.70
N ARG A 275 10.03 -27.63 -4.95
CA ARG A 275 8.94 -28.60 -4.98
C ARG A 275 7.71 -28.06 -4.28
#